data_AF-A0A9X4C325-F1
#
_entry.id   AF-A0A9X4C325-F1
#
_cell.length_a   1.000
_cell.length_b   1.000
_cell.length_c   1.000
_cell.angle_alpha   90.00
_cell.angle_beta   90.00
_cell.angle_gamma   90.00
#
_symmetry.space_group_name_H-M   'P 1'
#
loop_
_entity.id
_entity.type
_entity.pdbx_description
1 polymer ?
#
loop_
_entity_poly.entity_id
_entity_poly.type
_entity_poly.pdbx_seq_one_letter_code
_entity_poly.pdbx_strand_id
1 'polypeptide(L)'
;MELRECNQSRTACALGIGVISGAAKIVSTSATSATLAINLKYQVGRSYSYNANGQQYSQQIPPDVQALQASQVISKQIEVVYGEVQHLPLPYGVDVAVCAQKLSAGEVIPDRSACQGN
;
A
#
# COMPACT_ATOMS: atom_id res chain seq x y z
N MET A 1 9.90 1.91 -1.00
CA MET A 1 9.34 2.92 -1.91
C MET A 1 9.96 4.26 -1.56
N GLU A 2 10.54 4.98 -2.53
CA GLU A 2 11.05 6.34 -2.28
C GLU A 2 9.90 7.35 -2.36
N LEU A 3 9.88 8.29 -1.42
CA LEU A 3 8.85 9.30 -1.25
C LEU A 3 9.46 10.69 -1.26
N ARG A 4 8.71 11.65 -1.78
CA ARG A 4 9.13 13.04 -1.88
C ARG A 4 7.96 13.96 -1.59
N GLU A 5 8.19 14.95 -0.74
CA GLU A 5 7.27 16.06 -0.54
C GLU A 5 8.05 17.37 -0.67
N CYS A 6 7.55 18.30 -1.47
CA CYS A 6 8.22 19.58 -1.71
C CYS A 6 7.35 20.73 -1.25
N ASN A 7 7.98 21.85 -0.90
CA ASN A 7 7.27 23.10 -0.68
C ASN A 7 6.54 23.56 -1.96
N GLN A 8 5.65 24.56 -1.83
CA GLN A 8 4.83 25.05 -2.95
C GLN A 8 5.67 25.50 -4.16
N SER A 9 6.85 26.07 -3.93
CA SER A 9 7.77 26.53 -4.99
C SER A 9 8.63 25.42 -5.59
N ARG A 10 8.56 24.18 -5.08
CA ARG A 10 9.37 23.01 -5.51
C ARG A 10 10.88 23.21 -5.42
N THR A 11 11.33 24.12 -4.56
CA THR A 11 12.75 24.46 -4.38
C THR A 11 13.39 23.75 -3.20
N ALA A 12 12.58 23.25 -2.26
CA ALA A 12 13.03 22.43 -1.14
C ALA A 12 12.12 21.21 -1.02
N CYS A 13 12.73 20.03 -0.92
CA CYS A 13 12.02 18.77 -0.78
C CYS A 13 12.56 17.96 0.39
N ALA A 14 11.67 17.29 1.09
CA ALA A 14 11.99 16.23 2.02
C ALA A 14 11.81 14.87 1.33
N LEU A 15 12.69 13.92 1.66
CA LEU A 15 12.69 12.58 1.10
C LEU A 15 12.46 11.54 2.20
N GLY A 16 11.85 10.41 1.86
CA GLY A 16 11.70 9.30 2.80
C GLY A 16 11.60 7.96 2.10
N ILE A 17 11.80 6.90 2.86
CA ILE A 17 11.61 5.53 2.41
C ILE A 17 10.35 5.00 3.08
N GLY A 18 9.30 4.81 2.28
CA GLY A 18 8.03 4.22 2.66
C GLY A 18 8.05 2.69 2.59
N VAL A 19 7.48 2.08 3.62
CA VAL A 19 7.31 0.63 3.78
C VAL A 19 5.87 0.35 4.19
N ILE A 20 5.21 -0.53 3.44
CA ILE A 20 3.89 -1.04 3.78
C ILE A 20 4.03 -2.52 4.09
N SER A 21 3.47 -2.96 5.21
CA SER A 21 3.34 -4.37 5.55
C SER A 21 1.95 -4.64 6.11
N GLY A 22 1.44 -5.84 5.93
CA GLY A 22 0.11 -6.18 6.42
C GLY A 22 -0.56 -7.30 5.65
N ALA A 23 -1.84 -7.48 5.92
CA ALA A 23 -2.67 -8.49 5.29
C ALA A 23 -4.13 -8.03 5.15
N ALA A 24 -4.79 -8.53 4.12
CA ALA A 24 -6.24 -8.49 3.98
C ALA A 24 -6.79 -9.92 4.06
N LYS A 25 -7.93 -10.09 4.71
CA LYS A 25 -8.63 -11.39 4.83
C LYS A 25 -10.09 -11.22 4.48
N ILE A 26 -10.66 -12.15 3.72
CA ILE A 26 -12.10 -12.21 3.49
C ILE A 26 -12.76 -12.65 4.80
N VAL A 27 -13.71 -11.84 5.28
CA VAL A 27 -14.55 -12.11 6.46
C VAL A 27 -15.85 -12.78 6.03
N SER A 28 -16.47 -12.27 4.97
CA SER A 28 -17.70 -12.82 4.39
C SER A 28 -17.81 -12.45 2.91
N THR A 29 -18.69 -13.13 2.20
CA THR A 29 -19.00 -12.88 0.79
C THR A 29 -20.49 -12.83 0.57
N SER A 30 -20.90 -12.10 -0.48
CA SER A 30 -22.27 -12.03 -0.97
C SER A 30 -22.31 -12.42 -2.45
N ALA A 31 -23.47 -12.22 -3.09
CA ALA A 31 -23.57 -12.38 -4.54
C ALA A 31 -22.71 -11.35 -5.29
N THR A 32 -22.57 -10.12 -4.76
CA THR A 32 -22.02 -8.94 -5.45
C THR A 32 -20.82 -8.30 -4.75
N SER A 33 -20.49 -8.68 -3.52
CA SER A 33 -19.45 -8.06 -2.71
C SER A 33 -18.70 -9.06 -1.82
N ALA A 34 -17.54 -8.64 -1.32
CA ALA A 34 -16.82 -9.30 -0.24
C ALA A 34 -16.49 -8.32 0.89
N THR A 35 -16.69 -8.74 2.13
CA THR A 35 -16.23 -8.00 3.30
C THR A 35 -14.81 -8.43 3.62
N LEU A 36 -13.88 -7.48 3.66
CA LEU A 36 -12.46 -7.70 3.92
C LEU A 36 -12.07 -7.07 5.27
N ALA A 37 -11.40 -7.84 6.12
CA ALA A 37 -10.66 -7.31 7.27
C ALA A 37 -9.25 -6.96 6.83
N ILE A 38 -8.90 -5.68 6.92
CA ILE A 38 -7.62 -5.13 6.50
C ILE A 38 -6.82 -4.73 7.72
N ASN A 39 -5.58 -5.18 7.77
CA ASN A 39 -4.59 -4.78 8.77
C ASN A 39 -3.30 -4.37 8.04
N LEU A 40 -3.08 -3.07 7.90
CA LEU A 40 -1.91 -2.50 7.25
C LEU A 40 -1.12 -1.65 8.24
N LYS A 41 0.20 -1.73 8.14
CA LYS A 41 1.15 -0.85 8.80
C LYS A 41 1.95 -0.14 7.73
N TYR A 42 1.94 1.18 7.79
CA TYR A 42 2.72 2.05 6.93
C TYR A 42 3.72 2.82 7.76
N GLN A 43 4.98 2.81 7.33
CA GLN A 43 6.06 3.54 7.99
C GLN A 43 6.90 4.27 6.94
N VAL A 44 7.31 5.49 7.28
CA VAL A 44 8.21 6.31 6.48
C VAL A 44 9.34 6.78 7.37
N GLY A 45 10.56 6.63 6.90
CA GLY A 45 11.75 7.11 7.61
C GLY A 45 12.94 7.34 6.68
N ARG A 46 14.08 7.69 7.29
CA ARG A 46 15.33 7.99 6.59
C ARG A 46 16.01 6.75 6.00
N SER A 47 15.86 5.60 6.63
CA SER A 47 16.50 4.36 6.20
C SER A 47 15.55 3.19 6.30
N TYR A 48 15.78 2.19 5.45
CA TYR A 48 15.10 0.91 5.50
C TYR A 48 16.08 -0.19 5.12
N SER A 49 16.07 -1.27 5.88
CA SER A 49 16.83 -2.47 5.58
C SER A 49 15.93 -3.70 5.63
N TYR A 50 16.20 -4.66 4.74
CA TYR A 50 15.54 -5.95 4.73
C TYR A 50 16.50 -7.03 4.25
N ASN A 51 16.25 -8.26 4.69
CA ASN A 51 17.01 -9.43 4.25
C ASN A 51 16.22 -10.16 3.18
N ALA A 52 16.86 -10.48 2.05
CA ALA A 52 16.30 -11.32 1.01
C ALA A 52 17.40 -12.24 0.47
N ASN A 53 17.08 -13.54 0.32
CA ASN A 53 18.00 -14.55 -0.21
C ASN A 53 19.37 -14.61 0.52
N GLY A 54 19.36 -14.39 1.85
CA GLY A 54 20.59 -14.37 2.66
C GLY A 54 21.45 -13.12 2.52
N GLN A 55 21.01 -12.10 1.76
CA GLN A 55 21.68 -10.81 1.62
C GLN A 55 20.86 -9.69 2.27
N GLN A 56 21.55 -8.76 2.93
CA GLN A 56 20.93 -7.56 3.48
C GLN A 56 20.93 -6.44 2.43
N TYR A 57 19.75 -5.95 2.11
CA TYR A 57 19.53 -4.78 1.26
C TYR A 57 19.19 -3.59 2.16
N SER A 58 19.80 -2.44 1.89
CA SER A 58 19.55 -1.22 2.65
C SER A 58 19.44 -0.03 1.72
N GLN A 59 18.51 0.87 2.02
CA GLN A 59 18.36 2.17 1.39
C GLN A 59 18.44 3.23 2.49
N GLN A 60 19.07 4.36 2.18
CA GLN A 60 19.23 5.46 3.12
C GLN A 60 19.21 6.80 2.38
N ILE A 61 18.38 7.72 2.88
CA ILE A 61 18.38 9.12 2.46
C ILE A 61 19.62 9.82 3.07
N PRO A 62 20.37 10.61 2.28
CA PRO A 62 21.53 11.38 2.76
C PRO A 62 21.19 12.28 3.96
N PRO A 63 22.13 12.50 4.89
CA PRO A 63 21.88 13.25 6.12
C PRO A 63 21.64 14.76 5.89
N ASP A 64 22.14 15.31 4.79
CA ASP A 64 21.95 16.69 4.34
C ASP A 64 20.56 16.95 3.74
N VAL A 65 19.77 15.90 3.53
CA VAL A 65 18.39 16.00 3.06
C VAL A 65 17.41 15.83 4.21
N GLN A 66 16.40 16.72 4.27
CA GLN A 66 15.31 16.61 5.24
C GLN A 66 14.59 15.27 5.05
N ALA A 67 14.44 14.51 6.13
CA ALA A 67 13.76 13.23 6.09
C ALA A 67 12.26 13.40 6.34
N LEU A 68 11.44 12.72 5.54
CA LEU A 68 10.03 12.48 5.83
C LEU A 68 9.90 11.44 6.95
N GLN A 69 8.84 11.57 7.75
CA GLN A 69 8.53 10.62 8.81
C GLN A 69 7.02 10.43 8.93
N ALA A 70 6.57 9.19 8.95
CA ALA A 70 5.18 8.85 9.21
C ALA A 70 5.09 7.44 9.78
N SER A 71 4.07 7.20 10.59
CA SER A 71 3.69 5.87 11.05
C SER A 71 2.18 5.81 11.16
N GLN A 72 1.57 4.90 10.42
CA GLN A 72 0.13 4.72 10.42
C GLN A 72 -0.21 3.23 10.48
N VAL A 73 -1.22 2.89 11.27
CA VAL A 73 -1.82 1.55 11.31
C VAL A 73 -3.27 1.69 10.86
N ILE A 74 -3.65 0.91 9.87
CA ILE A 74 -5.03 0.80 9.38
C ILE A 74 -5.53 -0.58 9.79
N SER A 75 -6.50 -0.63 10.70
CA SER A 75 -7.22 -1.85 11.05
C SER A 75 -8.71 -1.58 10.91
N LYS A 76 -9.33 -2.09 9.83
CA LYS A 76 -10.76 -1.90 9.57
C LYS A 76 -11.34 -3.03 8.74
N GLN A 77 -12.67 -3.17 8.80
CA GLN A 77 -13.42 -3.96 7.83
C GLN A 77 -13.97 -3.05 6.75
N ILE A 78 -13.85 -3.46 5.49
CA ILE A 78 -14.46 -2.77 4.35
C ILE A 78 -15.26 -3.77 3.52
N GLU A 79 -16.41 -3.35 3.03
CA GLU A 79 -17.12 -4.07 1.98
C GLU A 79 -16.61 -3.57 0.62
N VAL A 80 -16.25 -4.51 -0.26
CA VAL A 80 -15.77 -4.23 -1.61
C VAL A 80 -16.67 -4.94 -2.60
N VAL A 81 -17.33 -4.17 -3.47
CA VAL A 81 -18.09 -4.71 -4.60
C VAL A 81 -17.12 -5.39 -5.57
N TYR A 82 -17.49 -6.55 -6.09
CA TYR A 82 -16.60 -7.29 -6.99
C TYR A 82 -16.27 -6.47 -8.25
N GLY A 83 -14.99 -6.37 -8.57
CA GLY A 83 -14.48 -5.58 -9.70
C GLY A 83 -14.32 -4.08 -9.40
N GLU A 84 -14.75 -3.59 -8.23
CA GLU A 84 -14.49 -2.21 -7.82
C GLU A 84 -13.18 -2.08 -7.02
N VAL A 85 -12.52 -0.93 -7.18
CA VAL A 85 -11.32 -0.57 -6.43
C VAL A 85 -11.69 0.43 -5.33
N GLN A 86 -11.35 0.08 -4.10
CA GLN A 86 -11.44 0.94 -2.94
C GLN A 86 -10.06 1.48 -2.58
N HIS A 87 -9.97 2.80 -2.41
CA HIS A 87 -8.72 3.51 -2.16
C HIS A 87 -8.53 3.78 -0.66
N LEU A 88 -7.34 3.46 -0.15
CA LEU A 88 -6.93 3.72 1.22
C LEU A 88 -5.77 4.71 1.20
N PRO A 89 -6.05 6.03 1.33
CA PRO A 89 -5.01 7.04 1.25
C PRO A 89 -4.08 6.96 2.47
N LEU A 90 -2.80 7.13 2.19
CA LEU A 90 -1.71 7.19 3.16
C LEU A 90 -0.92 8.51 2.96
N PRO A 91 -0.17 8.97 3.98
CA PRO A 91 0.67 10.14 3.88
C PRO A 91 1.65 10.10 2.70
N TYR A 92 1.98 11.30 2.21
CA TYR A 92 2.94 11.54 1.12
C TYR A 92 2.49 10.98 -0.24
N GLY A 93 1.19 11.05 -0.53
CA GLY A 93 0.62 10.69 -1.83
C GLY A 93 0.60 9.19 -2.10
N VAL A 94 0.80 8.37 -1.07
CA VAL A 94 0.71 6.91 -1.19
C VAL A 94 -0.74 6.49 -1.13
N ASP A 95 -1.14 5.59 -2.01
CA ASP A 95 -2.48 5.03 -2.03
C ASP A 95 -2.43 3.50 -2.07
N VAL A 96 -3.24 2.86 -1.21
CA VAL A 96 -3.43 1.41 -1.24
C VAL A 96 -4.77 1.09 -1.87
N ALA A 97 -4.73 0.59 -3.09
CA ALA A 97 -5.88 0.07 -3.80
C ALA A 97 -6.25 -1.34 -3.28
N VAL A 98 -7.52 -1.53 -2.97
CA VAL A 98 -8.09 -2.80 -2.52
C VAL A 98 -9.22 -3.18 -3.45
N CYS A 99 -9.17 -4.40 -3.98
CA CYS A 99 -10.19 -4.92 -4.89
C CYS A 99 -10.47 -6.38 -4.55
N ALA A 100 -11.72 -6.80 -4.76
CA ALA A 100 -12.15 -8.17 -4.60
C ALA A 100 -12.63 -8.72 -5.94
N GLN A 101 -12.30 -9.97 -6.22
CA GLN A 101 -12.79 -10.71 -7.38
C GLN A 101 -13.44 -12.01 -6.92
N LYS A 102 -14.53 -12.38 -7.57
CA LYS A 102 -15.18 -13.67 -7.39
C LYS A 102 -14.71 -14.59 -8.51
N LEU A 103 -14.08 -15.70 -8.14
CA LEU A 103 -13.72 -16.75 -9.09
C LEU A 103 -14.83 -17.79 -9.12
N SER A 104 -15.37 -18.07 -10.31
CA SER A 104 -16.30 -19.20 -10.48
C SER A 104 -15.50 -20.50 -10.59
N ALA A 105 -16.10 -21.61 -10.16
CA ALA A 105 -15.45 -22.92 -10.30
C ALA A 105 -15.19 -23.23 -11.79
N GLY A 106 -13.92 -23.46 -12.13
CA GLY A 106 -13.48 -23.73 -13.50
C GLY A 106 -13.03 -22.50 -14.29
N GLU A 107 -13.14 -21.28 -13.75
CA GLU A 107 -12.50 -20.11 -14.34
C GLU A 107 -10.98 -20.14 -14.08
N VAL A 108 -10.21 -19.92 -15.14
CA VAL A 108 -8.80 -19.55 -15.03
C VAL A 108 -8.77 -18.22 -14.30
N ILE A 109 -7.90 -18.08 -13.29
CA ILE A 109 -7.69 -16.83 -12.56
C ILE A 109 -7.57 -15.70 -13.60
N PRO A 110 -8.54 -14.76 -13.65
CA PRO A 110 -8.50 -13.68 -14.63
C PRO A 110 -7.16 -12.98 -14.47
N ASP A 111 -6.60 -12.52 -15.59
CA ASP A 111 -5.43 -11.66 -15.56
C ASP A 111 -5.66 -10.53 -14.52
N ARG A 112 -4.59 -10.03 -13.90
CA ARG A 112 -4.65 -9.01 -12.82
C ARG A 112 -5.40 -7.73 -13.26
N SER A 113 -5.77 -7.64 -14.53
CA SER A 113 -6.61 -6.63 -15.19
C SER A 113 -8.02 -6.44 -14.61
N ALA A 114 -8.63 -7.41 -13.91
CA ALA A 114 -9.97 -7.18 -13.31
C ALA A 114 -9.93 -6.32 -12.04
N CYS A 115 -8.75 -6.00 -11.50
CA CYS A 115 -8.54 -5.01 -10.44
C CYS A 115 -7.58 -3.93 -10.97
N GLN A 116 -7.95 -3.24 -12.05
CA GLN A 116 -7.20 -2.09 -12.53
C GLN A 116 -7.53 -0.87 -11.67
N GLY A 117 -6.56 -0.43 -10.87
CA GLY A 117 -6.57 0.94 -10.36
C GLY A 117 -6.40 1.89 -11.53
N ASN A 118 -7.35 2.81 -11.72
CA ASN A 118 -7.22 3.90 -12.68
C ASN A 118 -6.07 4.84 -12.32
#